data_AF-A0A7C4ZRQ3-F1
#
_entry.id   AF-A0A7C4ZRQ3-F1
#
_cell.length_a   1.000
_cell.length_b   1.000
_cell.length_c   1.000
_cell.angle_alpha   90.00
_cell.angle_beta   90.00
_cell.angle_gamma   90.00
#
_symmetry.space_group_name_H-M   'P 1'
#
loop_
_entity.id
_entity.type
_entity.pdbx_description
1 polymer ?
#
loop_
_entity_poly.entity_id
_entity_poly.type
_entity_poly.pdbx_seq_one_letter_code
_entity_poly.pdbx_strand_id
1 'polypeptide(L)'
;MKILFILGFANPFAGAGWTRIGFFADKWSRKSHIIEVLGAFSYKAFSKRGAKKLNNINIFNLTFNMNLTHPLIFILNTLISFAVSTLALLSRKPNMALVSVPTGDVGLGAIIACKLTRTKCIVDYRDEW
;
A
#
# COMPACT_ATOMS: atom_id res chain seq x y z
N MET A 1 14.39 -2.20 -11.81
CA MET A 1 13.06 -1.54 -11.76
C MET A 1 12.65 -1.36 -10.32
N LYS A 2 11.97 -0.26 -10.02
CA LYS A 2 11.42 0.07 -8.71
C LYS A 2 9.91 -0.13 -8.71
N ILE A 3 9.41 -0.89 -7.74
CA ILE A 3 8.01 -1.31 -7.65
C ILE A 3 7.49 -0.94 -6.28
N LEU A 4 6.37 -0.23 -6.25
CA LEU A 4 5.69 0.14 -5.02
C LEU A 4 4.40 -0.67 -4.88
N PHE A 5 4.33 -1.55 -3.88
CA PHE A 5 3.10 -2.20 -3.50
C PHE A 5 2.32 -1.29 -2.55
N ILE A 6 1.01 -1.10 -2.77
CA ILE A 6 0.15 -0.30 -1.90
C ILE A 6 -0.94 -1.21 -1.34
N LEU A 7 -1.04 -1.30 0.00
CA LEU A 7 -1.99 -2.17 0.69
C LEU A 7 -2.76 -1.43 1.79
N GLY A 8 -4.04 -1.75 1.94
CA GLY A 8 -4.92 -1.23 2.99
C GLY A 8 -4.66 -1.75 4.42
N PHE A 9 -3.53 -2.40 4.68
CA PHE A 9 -3.23 -3.06 5.96
C PHE A 9 -1.81 -2.76 6.46
N ALA A 10 -1.60 -3.02 7.76
CA ALA A 10 -0.32 -2.79 8.41
C ALA A 10 0.61 -3.98 8.16
N ASN A 11 1.66 -3.76 7.36
CA ASN A 11 2.53 -4.82 6.89
C ASN A 11 3.82 -4.93 7.72
N PRO A 12 4.37 -6.14 7.95
CA PRO A 12 3.76 -7.43 7.66
C PRO A 12 2.61 -7.76 8.61
N PHE A 13 1.66 -8.58 8.16
CA PHE A 13 0.64 -9.20 9.01
C PHE A 13 0.50 -10.69 8.68
N ALA A 14 0.00 -11.48 9.63
CA ALA A 14 -0.30 -12.89 9.40
C ALA A 14 -1.64 -12.99 8.68
N GLY A 15 -1.63 -13.12 7.36
CA GLY A 15 -2.83 -13.26 6.54
C GLY A 15 -2.51 -13.45 5.05
N ALA A 16 -3.47 -13.98 4.29
CA ALA A 16 -3.28 -14.37 2.89
C ALA A 16 -2.81 -13.20 2.01
N GLY A 17 -3.38 -12.01 2.22
CA GLY A 17 -2.98 -10.79 1.52
C GLY A 17 -1.48 -10.47 1.65
N TRP A 18 -0.93 -10.50 2.85
CA TRP A 18 0.51 -10.30 3.04
C TRP A 18 1.33 -11.49 2.57
N THR A 19 0.91 -12.73 2.81
CA THR A 19 1.69 -13.91 2.38
C THR A 19 1.92 -13.92 0.86
N ARG A 20 0.88 -13.60 0.08
CA ARG A 20 0.97 -13.50 -1.37
C ARG A 20 1.90 -12.37 -1.80
N ILE A 21 1.63 -11.14 -1.34
CA ILE A 21 2.43 -9.97 -1.73
C ILE A 21 3.87 -10.08 -1.22
N GLY A 22 4.08 -10.59 -0.02
CA GLY A 22 5.38 -10.86 0.57
C GLY A 22 6.18 -11.86 -0.24
N PHE A 23 5.56 -12.95 -0.70
CA PHE A 23 6.21 -13.93 -1.59
C PHE A 23 6.59 -13.31 -2.95
N PHE A 24 5.69 -12.53 -3.55
CA PHE A 24 5.99 -11.81 -4.79
C PHE A 24 7.13 -10.80 -4.60
N ALA A 25 7.07 -10.00 -3.54
CA ALA A 25 8.07 -9.00 -3.19
C ALA A 25 9.44 -9.64 -2.98
N ASP A 26 9.52 -10.75 -2.25
CA ASP A 26 10.78 -11.46 -2.01
C ASP A 26 11.36 -12.04 -3.31
N LYS A 27 10.52 -12.72 -4.10
CA LYS A 27 10.95 -13.31 -5.38
C LYS A 27 11.45 -12.27 -6.37
N TRP A 28 10.80 -11.10 -6.46
CA TRP A 28 11.23 -10.01 -7.35
C TRP A 28 12.45 -9.28 -6.81
N SER A 29 12.55 -9.13 -5.49
CA SER A 29 13.72 -8.52 -4.87
C SER A 29 15.00 -9.32 -5.18
N ARG A 30 14.93 -10.66 -5.18
CA ARG A 30 16.03 -11.54 -5.60
C ARG A 30 16.41 -11.42 -7.08
N LYS A 31 15.54 -10.85 -7.92
CA LYS A 31 15.80 -10.56 -9.34
C LYS A 31 16.32 -9.12 -9.56
N SER A 32 16.92 -8.51 -8.53
CA SER A 32 17.49 -7.15 -8.59
C SER A 32 16.45 -6.04 -8.80
N HIS A 33 15.18 -6.29 -8.45
CA HIS A 33 14.16 -5.24 -8.39
C HIS A 33 14.15 -4.57 -7.00
N ILE A 34 13.95 -3.25 -6.98
CA ILE A 34 13.78 -2.50 -5.72
C ILE A 34 12.31 -2.58 -5.35
N ILE A 35 12.02 -3.24 -4.23
CA ILE A 35 10.65 -3.45 -3.77
C ILE A 35 10.37 -2.61 -2.54
N GLU A 36 9.35 -1.77 -2.64
CA GLU A 36 8.83 -0.97 -1.55
C GLU A 36 7.36 -1.31 -1.31
N VAL A 37 6.91 -1.22 -0.06
CA VAL A 37 5.53 -1.46 0.36
C VAL A 37 5.04 -0.22 1.10
N LEU A 38 3.94 0.36 0.65
CA LEU A 38 3.17 1.38 1.35
C LEU A 38 1.95 0.69 1.99
N GLY A 39 1.95 0.59 3.31
CA GLY A 39 0.87 0.02 4.08
C GLY A 39 0.03 1.08 4.77
N ALA A 40 -1.19 0.68 5.16
CA ALA A 40 -2.03 1.44 6.05
C ALA A 40 -1.94 0.94 7.50
N PHE A 41 -2.23 1.77 8.50
CA PHE A 41 -2.32 1.34 9.89
C PHE A 41 -3.54 1.98 10.54
N SER A 42 -4.12 1.27 11.50
CA SER A 42 -5.22 1.78 12.33
C SER A 42 -4.78 1.90 13.78
N TYR A 43 -5.67 2.41 14.63
CA TYR A 43 -5.41 2.49 16.08
C TYR A 43 -5.03 1.14 16.69
N LYS A 44 -5.62 0.03 16.21
CA LYS A 44 -5.30 -1.35 16.68
C LYS A 44 -3.88 -1.79 16.30
N ALA A 45 -3.31 -1.21 15.24
CA ALA A 45 -2.00 -1.56 14.71
C ALA A 45 -1.01 -0.39 14.75
N PHE A 46 -1.22 0.56 15.67
CA PHE A 46 -0.40 1.77 15.77
C PHE A 46 1.09 1.46 16.02
N SER A 47 1.38 0.37 16.74
CA SER A 47 2.75 -0.11 16.97
C SER A 47 3.49 -0.52 15.70
N LYS A 48 2.78 -0.76 14.59
CA LYS A 48 3.36 -1.10 13.29
C LYS A 48 3.63 0.13 12.40
N ARG A 49 3.27 1.34 12.85
CA ARG A 49 3.47 2.59 12.11
C ARG A 49 4.96 2.83 11.81
N GLY A 50 5.24 3.42 10.66
CA GLY A 50 6.56 3.91 10.30
C GLY A 50 7.27 3.06 9.24
N ALA A 51 8.59 3.19 9.18
CA ALA A 51 9.43 2.51 8.22
C ALA A 51 10.10 1.29 8.85
N LYS A 52 10.10 0.16 8.14
CA LYS A 52 10.79 -1.07 8.52
C LYS A 52 11.42 -1.72 7.29
N LYS A 53 12.56 -2.38 7.48
CA LYS A 53 13.16 -3.24 6.46
C LYS A 53 12.91 -4.71 6.82
N LEU A 54 12.44 -5.49 5.86
CA LEU A 54 12.30 -6.94 5.98
C LEU A 54 13.06 -7.57 4.81
N ASN A 55 14.18 -8.23 5.08
CA ASN A 55 15.12 -8.68 4.07
C ASN A 55 15.53 -7.52 3.15
N ASN A 56 15.24 -7.63 1.85
CA ASN A 56 15.51 -6.60 0.83
C ASN A 56 14.27 -5.75 0.48
N ILE A 57 13.20 -5.83 1.27
CA ILE A 57 11.95 -5.11 1.07
C ILE A 57 11.85 -3.97 2.08
N ASN A 58 11.61 -2.75 1.60
CA ASN A 58 11.34 -1.60 2.46
C ASN A 58 9.82 -1.46 2.66
N ILE A 59 9.37 -1.41 3.90
CA ILE A 59 7.96 -1.31 4.28
C ILE A 59 7.72 0.02 4.96
N PHE A 60 6.68 0.74 4.55
CA PHE A 60 6.27 2.05 5.03
C PHE A 60 4.79 2.00 5.42
N ASN A 61 4.49 1.74 6.69
CA ASN A 61 3.12 1.82 7.19
C ASN A 61 2.82 3.27 7.59
N LEU A 62 2.39 4.06 6.61
CA LEU A 62 2.24 5.52 6.76
C LEU A 62 0.81 6.00 6.52
N THR A 63 -0.04 5.22 5.85
CA THR A 63 -1.42 5.62 5.58
C THR A 63 -2.28 5.33 6.81
N PHE A 64 -2.83 6.34 7.47
CA PHE A 64 -3.77 6.07 8.57
C PHE A 64 -5.13 5.63 8.00
N ASN A 65 -5.70 4.56 8.55
CA ASN A 65 -7.07 4.10 8.26
C ASN A 65 -7.84 3.93 9.57
N MET A 66 -9.03 4.54 9.64
CA MET A 66 -9.87 4.52 10.84
C MET A 66 -10.61 3.19 11.08
N ASN A 67 -10.69 2.28 10.10
CA ASN A 67 -11.36 0.98 10.15
C ASN A 67 -12.81 1.05 10.69
N LEU A 68 -13.60 2.03 10.24
CA LEU A 68 -15.02 2.16 10.57
C LEU A 68 -15.86 2.08 9.29
N THR A 69 -16.95 1.32 9.35
CA THR A 69 -17.91 1.16 8.25
C THR A 69 -18.90 2.32 8.24
N HIS A 70 -18.45 3.49 7.76
CA HIS A 70 -19.28 4.67 7.62
C HIS A 70 -18.90 5.45 6.35
N PRO A 71 -19.85 5.95 5.54
CA PRO A 71 -19.54 6.62 4.26
C PRO A 71 -18.60 7.82 4.39
N LEU A 72 -18.79 8.66 5.42
CA LEU A 72 -17.89 9.80 5.65
C LEU A 72 -16.47 9.35 6.01
N ILE A 73 -16.33 8.23 6.74
CA ILE A 73 -15.03 7.67 7.09
C ILE A 73 -14.37 7.06 5.85
N PHE A 74 -15.14 6.42 4.97
CA PHE A 74 -14.64 5.94 3.68
C PHE A 74 -14.05 7.08 2.85
N ILE A 75 -14.76 8.20 2.74
CA ILE A 75 -14.28 9.40 2.03
C ILE A 75 -13.00 9.92 2.69
N LEU A 76 -12.98 10.04 4.02
CA LEU A 76 -11.83 10.54 4.75
C LEU A 76 -10.59 9.64 4.58
N ASN A 77 -10.75 8.32 4.72
CA ASN A 77 -9.70 7.34 4.48
C ASN A 77 -9.20 7.39 3.03
N THR A 78 -10.10 7.59 2.07
CA THR A 78 -9.74 7.76 0.65
C THR A 78 -8.89 9.01 0.45
N LEU A 79 -9.26 10.14 1.04
CA LEU A 79 -8.50 11.40 0.97
C LEU A 79 -7.12 11.28 1.62
N ILE A 80 -7.05 10.66 2.81
CA ILE A 80 -5.77 10.38 3.49
C ILE A 80 -4.88 9.51 2.61
N SER A 81 -5.43 8.41 2.08
CA SER A 81 -4.70 7.51 1.18
C SER A 81 -4.22 8.23 -0.08
N PHE A 82 -5.06 9.06 -0.68
CA PHE A 82 -4.69 9.86 -1.84
C PHE A 82 -3.52 10.80 -1.55
N ALA A 83 -3.56 11.54 -0.44
CA ALA A 83 -2.49 12.45 -0.05
C ALA A 83 -1.17 11.71 0.20
N VAL A 84 -1.20 10.64 1.02
CA VAL A 84 0.00 9.86 1.35
C VAL A 84 0.55 9.14 0.12
N SER A 85 -0.31 8.52 -0.70
CA SER A 85 0.10 7.83 -1.93
C SER A 85 0.70 8.81 -2.94
N THR A 86 0.13 10.01 -3.10
CA THR A 86 0.68 11.04 -4.00
C THR A 86 2.10 11.44 -3.56
N LEU A 87 2.29 11.72 -2.27
CA LEU A 87 3.61 12.03 -1.73
C LEU A 87 4.61 10.87 -1.88
N ALA A 88 4.17 9.63 -1.65
CA ALA A 88 4.99 8.44 -1.83
C ALA A 88 5.41 8.26 -3.30
N LEU A 89 4.48 8.42 -4.25
CA LEU A 89 4.75 8.29 -5.68
C LEU A 89 5.73 9.37 -6.18
N LEU A 90 5.55 10.63 -5.76
CA LEU A 90 6.43 11.74 -6.14
C LEU A 90 7.84 11.62 -5.53
N SER A 91 7.94 11.21 -4.27
CA SER A 91 9.23 11.09 -3.56
C SER A 91 9.99 9.83 -3.94
N ARG A 92 9.30 8.70 -4.11
CA ARG A 92 9.93 7.41 -4.40
C ARG A 92 10.13 7.15 -5.88
N LYS A 93 9.35 7.80 -6.76
CA LYS A 93 9.41 7.65 -8.22
C LYS A 93 9.49 6.19 -8.69
N PRO A 94 8.54 5.32 -8.27
CA PRO A 94 8.54 3.93 -8.74
C PRO A 94 8.23 3.86 -10.24
N ASN A 95 8.76 2.85 -10.94
CA ASN A 95 8.42 2.60 -12.34
C ASN A 95 6.97 2.12 -12.48
N MET A 96 6.45 1.46 -11.45
CA MET A 96 5.07 1.00 -11.38
C MET A 96 4.61 0.87 -9.93
N ALA A 97 3.31 1.04 -9.73
CA ALA A 97 2.62 0.79 -8.48
C ALA A 97 1.65 -0.38 -8.64
N LEU A 98 1.65 -1.31 -7.69
CA LEU A 98 0.67 -2.37 -7.59
C LEU A 98 -0.24 -2.08 -6.40
N VAL A 99 -1.49 -1.72 -6.67
CA VAL A 99 -2.49 -1.40 -5.65
C VAL A 99 -3.31 -2.65 -5.37
N SER A 100 -3.23 -3.16 -4.14
CA SER A 100 -3.99 -4.32 -3.71
C SER A 100 -5.25 -3.88 -2.97
N VAL A 101 -6.42 -4.25 -3.50
CA VAL A 101 -7.73 -3.82 -3.01
C VAL A 101 -8.39 -4.98 -2.28
N PRO A 102 -8.26 -5.02 -0.95
CA PRO A 102 -9.32 -4.58 -0.03
C PRO A 102 -8.77 -3.62 1.05
N THR A 103 -9.31 -2.41 1.21
CA THR A 103 -10.51 -2.03 1.97
C THR A 103 -11.43 -1.08 1.17
N GLY A 104 -11.28 -1.06 -0.16
CA GLY A 104 -11.96 -0.12 -1.07
C GLY A 104 -11.41 1.31 -0.98
N ASP A 105 -11.38 1.89 0.21
CA ASP A 105 -10.98 3.29 0.50
C ASP A 105 -9.50 3.58 0.18
N VAL A 106 -8.57 2.86 0.81
CA VAL A 106 -7.13 3.04 0.62
C VAL A 106 -6.75 2.77 -0.83
N GLY A 107 -7.33 1.71 -1.42
CA GLY A 107 -7.13 1.36 -2.81
C GLY A 107 -7.57 2.46 -3.77
N LEU A 108 -8.78 3.02 -3.56
CA LEU A 108 -9.30 4.10 -4.39
C LEU A 108 -8.40 5.34 -4.34
N GLY A 109 -7.99 5.78 -3.15
CA GLY A 109 -7.08 6.93 -3.01
C GLY A 109 -5.76 6.73 -3.73
N ALA A 110 -5.20 5.52 -3.65
CA ALA A 110 -3.96 5.15 -4.33
C ALA A 110 -4.11 5.11 -5.86
N ILE A 111 -5.23 4.61 -6.39
CA ILE A 111 -5.51 4.58 -7.82
C ILE A 111 -5.62 6.01 -8.38
N ILE A 112 -6.33 6.90 -7.67
CA ILE A 112 -6.44 8.31 -8.05
C ILE A 112 -5.04 8.95 -8.06
N ALA A 113 -4.22 8.70 -7.03
CA ALA A 113 -2.85 9.20 -6.95
C ALA A 113 -1.96 8.70 -8.11
N CYS A 114 -2.11 7.43 -8.52
CA CYS A 114 -1.39 6.90 -9.68
C CYS A 114 -1.79 7.61 -10.97
N LYS A 115 -3.09 7.87 -11.17
CA LYS A 115 -3.58 8.60 -12.35
C LYS A 115 -3.05 10.04 -12.37
N LEU A 116 -3.06 10.72 -11.23
CA LEU A 116 -2.54 12.08 -11.09
C LEU A 116 -1.04 12.16 -11.41
N THR A 117 -0.25 11.23 -10.87
CA THR A 117 1.21 11.19 -11.04
C THR A 117 1.67 10.51 -12.34
N ARG A 118 0.73 9.99 -13.15
CA ARG A 118 0.99 9.18 -14.35
C ARG A 118 1.89 7.97 -14.09
N THR A 119 1.86 7.44 -12.86
CA THR A 119 2.57 6.21 -12.51
C THR A 119 1.81 5.02 -13.09
N LYS A 120 2.52 4.06 -13.72
CA LYS A 120 1.91 2.82 -14.20
C LYS A 120 1.26 2.07 -13.03
N CYS A 121 -0.07 1.99 -13.04
CA CYS A 121 -0.86 1.36 -11.99
C CYS A 121 -1.30 -0.05 -12.42
N ILE A 122 -1.05 -1.05 -11.58
CA ILE A 122 -1.63 -2.38 -11.70
C ILE A 122 -2.54 -2.59 -10.49
N VAL A 123 -3.77 -3.01 -10.73
CA VAL A 123 -4.73 -3.31 -9.67
C VAL A 123 -4.74 -4.81 -9.41
N ASP A 124 -4.42 -5.20 -8.18
CA ASP A 124 -4.58 -6.54 -7.65
C ASP A 124 -5.91 -6.60 -6.88
N TYR A 125 -6.95 -7.04 -7.58
CA TYR A 125 -8.27 -7.26 -6.99
C TYR A 125 -8.29 -8.55 -6.17
N ARG A 126 -8.84 -8.48 -4.96
CA ARG A 126 -9.01 -9.63 -4.06
C ARG A 126 -10.48 -9.76 -3.66
N ASP A 127 -10.94 -11.00 -3.49
CA ASP A 127 -12.32 -11.34 -3.15
C ASP A 127 -12.67 -11.12 -1.66
N GLU A 128 -11.73 -10.61 -0.86
CA GLU A 128 -11.91 -10.35 0.57
C GLU A 128 -12.66 -9.01 0.77
N TRP A 129 -14.00 -9.01 0.71
CA TRP A 129 -14.87 -7.89 1.08
C TRP A 129 -15.66 -8.18 2.35
#